data_AF-A0A962CD70-F1
#
_entry.id   AF-A0A962CD70-F1
#
_cell.length_a   1.000
_cell.length_b   1.000
_cell.length_c   1.000
_cell.angle_alpha   90.00
_cell.angle_beta   90.00
_cell.angle_gamma   90.00
#
_symmetry.space_group_name_H-M   'P 1'
#
loop_
_entity.id
_entity.type
_entity.pdbx_description
1 polymer ?
#
loop_
_entity_poly.entity_id
_entity_poly.type
_entity_poly.pdbx_seq_one_letter_code
_entity_poly.pdbx_strand_id
1 'polypeptide(L)'
;MPRPSRPDLAGIPQHVIQRGNDRQPCFFQEADFLDYLTRLREVSARFDCAVHAYVLMNNHAHLLVTPAEAGGVGRMMQALGRGYVGAINARYKRTGTLWEGRYKSC
;
A
#
# COMPACT_ATOMS: atom_id res chain seq x y z
N MET A 1 21.70 -11.47 6.41
CA MET A 1 21.22 -11.71 5.03
C MET A 1 20.90 -10.37 4.38
N PRO A 2 21.56 -9.98 3.28
CA PRO A 2 21.17 -8.80 2.53
C PRO A 2 19.74 -8.98 2.01
N ARG A 3 18.93 -7.94 2.14
CA ARG A 3 17.53 -7.96 1.71
C ARG A 3 17.48 -8.02 0.17
N PRO A 4 16.78 -8.98 -0.47
CA PRO A 4 16.65 -9.04 -1.92
C PRO A 4 16.12 -7.73 -2.50
N SER A 5 16.61 -7.35 -3.69
CA SER A 5 16.04 -6.22 -4.42
C SER A 5 14.59 -6.52 -4.81
N ARG A 6 13.75 -5.50 -4.82
CA ARG A 6 12.39 -5.59 -5.38
C ARG A 6 12.47 -4.98 -6.79
N PRO A 7 12.49 -5.78 -7.86
CA PRO A 7 12.47 -5.24 -9.21
C PRO A 7 11.15 -4.51 -9.39
N ASP A 8 11.23 -3.19 -9.54
CA ASP A 8 10.08 -2.34 -9.83
C ASP A 8 10.26 -1.82 -11.25
N LEU A 9 9.90 -2.68 -12.22
CA LEU A 9 10.15 -2.48 -13.65
C LEU A 9 8.91 -1.93 -14.35
N ALA A 10 9.13 -1.02 -15.29
CA ALA A 10 8.09 -0.48 -16.16
C ALA A 10 7.37 -1.60 -16.94
N GLY A 11 6.05 -1.50 -17.04
CA GLY A 11 5.21 -2.42 -17.82
C GLY A 11 5.03 -3.82 -17.24
N ILE A 12 5.71 -4.15 -16.13
CA ILE A 12 5.61 -5.48 -15.51
C ILE A 12 4.63 -5.45 -14.34
N PRO A 13 3.55 -6.26 -14.36
CA PRO A 13 2.63 -6.37 -13.23
C PRO A 13 3.34 -6.97 -12.01
N GLN A 14 3.04 -6.43 -10.84
CA GLN A 14 3.58 -6.85 -9.55
C GLN A 14 2.43 -7.15 -8.58
N HIS A 15 2.55 -8.24 -7.83
CA HIS A 15 1.64 -8.54 -6.73
C HIS A 15 2.17 -7.91 -5.44
N VAL A 16 1.56 -6.81 -5.02
CA VAL A 16 1.94 -6.07 -3.82
C VAL A 16 1.16 -6.57 -2.61
N ILE A 17 1.86 -6.83 -1.51
CA ILE A 17 1.28 -7.23 -0.23
C ILE A 17 1.73 -6.27 0.86
N GLN A 18 0.78 -5.66 1.56
CA GLN A 18 1.02 -4.81 2.71
C GLN A 18 0.33 -5.39 3.93
N ARG A 19 1.08 -5.65 5.00
CA ARG A 19 0.58 -6.34 6.20
C ARG A 19 0.73 -5.47 7.44
N GLY A 20 -0.25 -5.56 8.33
CA GLY A 20 -0.24 -4.86 9.60
C GLY A 20 0.89 -5.29 10.51
N ASN A 21 1.41 -4.33 11.26
CA ASN A 21 2.42 -4.59 12.27
C ASN A 21 1.87 -5.60 13.27
N ASP A 22 2.65 -6.63 13.59
CA ASP A 22 2.23 -7.74 14.47
C ASP A 22 0.91 -8.43 14.00
N ARG A 23 0.64 -8.41 12.69
CA ARG A 23 -0.61 -8.90 12.08
C ARG A 23 -1.88 -8.26 12.66
N GLN A 24 -1.75 -7.12 13.33
CA GLN A 24 -2.86 -6.38 13.90
C GLN A 24 -3.73 -5.76 12.80
N PRO A 25 -4.99 -5.44 13.10
CA PRO A 25 -5.87 -4.76 12.17
C PRO A 25 -5.27 -3.42 11.67
N CYS A 26 -5.44 -3.18 10.38
CA CYS A 26 -5.10 -1.95 9.67
C CYS A 26 -6.32 -1.19 9.19
N PHE A 27 -7.47 -1.87 9.16
CA PHE A 27 -8.78 -1.34 8.82
C PHE A 27 -9.71 -1.73 9.97
N PHE A 28 -10.30 -0.75 10.64
CA PHE A 28 -11.07 -0.94 11.87
C PHE A 28 -12.57 -0.74 11.65
N GLN A 29 -12.94 0.06 10.65
CA GLN A 29 -14.31 0.28 10.23
C GLN A 29 -14.39 0.47 8.71
N GLU A 30 -15.59 0.39 8.15
CA GLU A 30 -15.84 0.53 6.70
C GLU A 30 -15.24 1.81 6.11
N ALA A 31 -15.33 2.93 6.82
CA ALA A 31 -14.77 4.21 6.40
C ALA A 31 -13.24 4.19 6.20
N ASP A 32 -12.52 3.25 6.84
CA ASP A 32 -11.07 3.11 6.65
C ASP A 32 -10.76 2.43 5.30
N PHE A 33 -11.57 1.43 4.91
CA PHE A 33 -11.44 0.78 3.61
C PHE A 33 -11.70 1.78 2.48
N LEU A 34 -12.74 2.61 2.61
CA LEU A 34 -13.07 3.64 1.62
C LEU A 34 -11.99 4.73 1.53
N ASP A 35 -11.43 5.18 2.65
CA ASP A 35 -10.31 6.14 2.65
C ASP A 35 -9.07 5.54 1.96
N TYR A 36 -8.74 4.27 2.24
CA TYR A 36 -7.64 3.59 1.58
C TYR A 36 -7.83 3.49 0.06
N LEU A 37 -9.02 3.08 -0.39
CA LEU A 37 -9.32 2.95 -1.83
C LEU A 37 -9.33 4.31 -2.55
N THR A 38 -9.84 5.35 -1.89
CA THR A 38 -9.82 6.73 -2.41
C THR A 38 -8.38 7.19 -2.63
N ARG A 39 -7.53 7.03 -1.60
CA ARG A 39 -6.11 7.38 -1.70
C ARG A 39 -5.37 6.52 -2.72
N LEU A 40 -5.66 5.22 -2.78
CA LEU A 40 -5.07 4.31 -3.76
C LEU A 40 -5.37 4.79 -5.18
N ARG A 41 -6.61 5.19 -5.47
CA ARG A 41 -6.98 5.76 -6.77
C ARG A 41 -6.21 7.05 -7.07
N GLU A 42 -6.10 7.96 -6.11
CA GLU A 42 -5.38 9.23 -6.29
C GLU A 42 -3.88 9.00 -6.54
N VAL A 43 -3.23 8.19 -5.71
CA VAL A 43 -1.78 7.96 -5.82
C VAL A 43 -1.43 7.09 -7.02
N SER A 44 -2.30 6.15 -7.41
CA SER A 44 -2.07 5.33 -8.61
C SER A 44 -2.13 6.18 -9.87
N ALA A 45 -3.09 7.09 -9.98
CA ALA A 45 -3.14 8.07 -11.07
C ALA A 45 -1.93 9.03 -11.04
N ARG A 46 -1.51 9.50 -9.87
CA ARG A 46 -0.36 10.41 -9.74
C ARG A 46 0.97 9.81 -10.19
N PHE A 47 1.16 8.50 -10.03
CA PHE A 47 2.41 7.80 -10.34
C PHE A 47 2.29 6.86 -11.52
N ASP A 48 1.27 7.04 -12.36
CA ASP A 48 1.01 6.24 -13.57
C ASP A 48 1.10 4.73 -13.32
N CYS A 49 0.43 4.29 -12.26
CA CYS A 49 0.34 2.88 -11.88
C CYS A 49 -1.06 2.36 -12.17
N ALA A 50 -1.18 1.40 -13.08
CA ALA A 50 -2.45 0.72 -13.35
C ALA A 50 -2.74 -0.29 -12.24
N VAL A 51 -3.86 -0.12 -11.53
CA VAL A 51 -4.35 -1.08 -10.52
C VAL A 51 -5.36 -2.01 -11.19
N HIS A 52 -5.01 -3.30 -11.29
CA HIS A 52 -5.82 -4.30 -11.98
C HIS A 52 -6.80 -5.01 -11.05
N ALA A 53 -6.37 -5.25 -9.81
CA ALA A 53 -7.16 -5.92 -8.79
C ALA A 53 -6.69 -5.50 -7.40
N TYR A 54 -7.59 -5.60 -6.42
CA TYR A 54 -7.28 -5.40 -5.01
C TYR A 54 -8.13 -6.31 -4.13
N VAL A 55 -7.58 -6.65 -2.96
CA VAL A 55 -8.34 -7.26 -1.85
C VAL A 55 -7.88 -6.58 -0.56
N LEU A 56 -8.84 -6.08 0.22
CA LEU A 56 -8.57 -5.50 1.53
C LEU A 56 -9.12 -6.44 2.59
N MET A 57 -8.22 -6.97 3.41
CA MET A 57 -8.55 -7.74 4.61
C MET A 57 -8.33 -6.85 5.82
N ASN A 58 -8.89 -7.23 6.98
CA ASN A 58 -8.75 -6.45 8.21
C ASN A 58 -7.28 -6.11 8.58
N ASN A 59 -6.33 -7.01 8.34
CA ASN A 59 -4.93 -6.86 8.73
C ASN A 59 -3.92 -6.87 7.57
N HIS A 60 -4.36 -6.90 6.32
CA HIS A 60 -3.48 -6.78 5.15
C HIS A 60 -4.23 -6.40 3.88
N ALA A 61 -3.50 -5.89 2.90
CA ALA A 61 -3.98 -5.58 1.56
C ALA A 61 -3.15 -6.31 0.50
N HIS A 62 -3.82 -6.78 -0.54
CA HIS A 62 -3.23 -7.31 -1.77
C HIS A 62 -3.60 -6.39 -2.92
N LEU A 63 -2.62 -6.00 -3.75
CA LEU A 63 -2.83 -5.22 -4.96
C LEU A 63 -2.13 -5.90 -6.14
N LEU A 64 -2.74 -5.89 -7.31
CA LEU A 64 -2.08 -6.24 -8.57
C LEU A 64 -1.89 -4.95 -9.37
N VAL A 65 -0.62 -4.55 -9.57
CA VAL A 65 -0.30 -3.20 -10.09
C VAL A 65 0.78 -3.28 -11.16
N THR A 66 0.59 -2.56 -12.27
CA THR A 66 1.62 -2.36 -13.30
C THR A 66 2.04 -0.89 -13.33
N PRO A 67 3.31 -0.55 -13.07
CA PRO A 67 3.79 0.81 -13.21
C PRO A 67 4.15 1.13 -14.66
N ALA A 68 3.87 2.35 -15.12
CA ALA A 68 4.34 2.83 -16.44
C ALA A 68 5.87 3.06 -16.46
N GLU A 69 6.46 3.38 -15.31
CA GLU A 69 7.89 3.66 -15.15
C GLU A 69 8.54 2.80 -14.07
N ALA A 70 9.85 2.57 -14.19
CA ALA A 70 10.59 1.90 -13.14
C ALA A 70 10.53 2.69 -11.81
N GLY A 71 10.30 1.97 -10.71
CA GLY A 71 10.13 2.57 -9.39
C GLY A 71 8.75 3.18 -9.11
N GLY A 72 7.80 3.10 -10.05
CA GLY A 72 6.46 3.67 -9.91
C GLY A 72 5.68 3.09 -8.73
N VAL A 73 5.69 1.76 -8.56
CA VAL A 73 5.00 1.08 -7.45
C VAL A 73 5.58 1.53 -6.11
N GLY A 74 6.90 1.67 -6.01
CA GLY A 74 7.58 2.15 -4.82
C GLY A 74 7.13 3.55 -4.40
N ARG A 75 7.04 4.49 -5.35
CA ARG A 75 6.57 5.86 -5.12
C ARG A 75 5.10 5.88 -4.71
N MET A 76 4.26 5.12 -5.43
CA MET A 76 2.83 4.98 -5.13
C MET A 76 2.59 4.45 -3.71
N MET A 77 3.24 3.33 -3.34
CA MET A 77 3.07 2.73 -2.02
C MET A 77 3.61 3.61 -0.89
N GLN A 78 4.68 4.38 -1.13
CA GLN A 78 5.17 5.34 -0.16
C GLN A 78 4.15 6.47 0.10
N ALA A 79 3.56 7.03 -0.95
CA ALA A 79 2.56 8.09 -0.83
C ALA A 79 1.28 7.57 -0.16
N LEU A 80 0.79 6.40 -0.57
CA LEU A 80 -0.37 5.73 0.02
C LEU A 80 -0.17 5.50 1.52
N GLY A 81 0.98 4.93 1.90
CA GLY A 81 1.33 4.69 3.29
C GLY A 81 1.39 5.97 4.12
N ARG A 82 2.02 7.04 3.60
CA ARG A 82 2.11 8.33 4.31
C ARG A 82 0.72 8.93 4.58
N GLY A 83 -0.15 8.94 3.57
CA GLY A 83 -1.50 9.50 3.71
C GLY A 83 -2.39 8.67 4.64
N TYR A 84 -2.48 7.37 4.40
CA TYR A 84 -3.38 6.49 5.13
C TYR A 84 -2.95 6.28 6.59
N VAL A 85 -1.67 6.03 6.85
CA VAL A 85 -1.19 5.84 8.24
C VAL A 85 -1.36 7.11 9.05
N GLY A 86 -1.13 8.28 8.45
CA GLY A 86 -1.39 9.56 9.10
C GLY A 86 -2.86 9.73 9.47
N ALA A 87 -3.77 9.43 8.55
CA ALA A 87 -5.21 9.52 8.78
C ALA A 87 -5.68 8.55 9.89
N ILE A 88 -5.22 7.30 9.86
CA ILE A 88 -5.52 6.30 10.90
C ILE A 88 -4.98 6.74 12.26
N ASN A 89 -3.72 7.19 12.32
CA ASN A 89 -3.14 7.63 13.58
C ASN A 89 -3.89 8.82 14.18
N ALA A 90 -4.28 9.80 13.36
CA ALA A 90 -5.10 10.92 13.80
C ALA A 90 -6.50 10.47 14.27
N ARG A 91 -7.20 9.66 13.48
CA ARG A 91 -8.58 9.20 13.75
C ARG A 91 -8.66 8.37 15.03
N TYR A 92 -7.70 7.47 15.24
CA TYR A 92 -7.70 6.52 16.36
C TYR A 92 -6.79 6.92 17.52
N LYS A 93 -6.23 8.14 17.50
CA LYS A 93 -5.28 8.65 18.52
C LYS A 93 -4.12 7.68 18.76
N ARG A 94 -3.60 7.10 17.67
CA ARG A 94 -2.47 6.16 17.67
C ARG A 94 -1.18 6.88 17.28
N THR A 95 -0.05 6.26 17.61
CA THR A 95 1.28 6.67 17.15
C THR A 95 2.03 5.46 16.60
N GLY A 96 3.14 5.71 15.88
CA GLY A 96 3.98 4.65 15.33
C GLY A 96 3.52 4.13 13.97
N THR A 97 4.06 2.97 13.59
CA THR A 97 3.80 2.34 12.29
C THR A 97 2.52 1.52 12.33
N LEU A 98 1.74 1.59 11.24
CA LEU A 98 0.60 0.68 11.03
C LEU A 98 1.03 -0.64 10.40
N TRP A 99 2.03 -0.58 9.52
CA TRP A 99 2.50 -1.71 8.72
C TRP A 99 3.74 -2.35 9.35
N GLU A 100 3.92 -3.65 9.12
CA GLU A 100 5.07 -4.46 9.58
C GLU A 100 6.41 -3.97 8.96
N GLY A 101 6.32 -3.21 7.87
CA GLY A 101 7.46 -2.61 7.21
C GLY A 101 7.14 -2.21 5.78
N ARG A 102 8.12 -2.39 4.90
CA ARG A 102 7.92 -2.20 3.45
C ARG A 102 6.97 -3.28 2.92
N TYR A 103 6.19 -2.94 1.91
CA TYR A 103 5.39 -3.91 1.18
C TYR A 103 6.28 -5.01 0.56
N LYS A 104 5.73 -6.21 0.40
CA LYS A 104 6.32 -7.30 -0.38
C LYS A 104 5.80 -7.22 -1.81
N SER A 105 6.63 -7.58 -2.78
CA SER A 105 6.24 -7.69 -4.19
C SER A 105 6.89 -8.91 -4.83
N CYS A 106 6.16 -9.56 -5.72
CA CYS A 106 6.65 -10.61 -6.62
C CYS A 106 6.15 -10.39 -8.03
#